data_AF-A0A3L7MP10-F1
#
_entry.id   AF-A0A3L7MP10-F1
#
_cell.length_a   1.000
_cell.length_b   1.000
_cell.length_c   1.000
_cell.angle_alpha   90.00
_cell.angle_beta   90.00
_cell.angle_gamma   90.00
#
_symmetry.space_group_name_H-M   'P 1'
#
loop_
_entity.id
_entity.type
_entity.pdbx_description
1 polymer ?
#
loop_
_entity_poly.entity_id
_entity_poly.type
_entity_poly.pdbx_seq_one_letter_code
_entity_poly.pdbx_strand_id
1 'polypeptide(L)'
;MSPLWILLIALCIVIGGVLVLRLHAFLTLLFAAFIVAALTSSATMYRYEIRNRSSQIVSINPDCSSVTVSDPKRRLEVGTIYDVYTLTGSDSPFKSAEVTVVSLGTDERPVATATILQNKSELSPSIGDSVITTGAAIAAKSASQETIGKRVAEGFGRTALDIGILIAMASILGSCLMAARGAERIVFSLQQAIGQQRTPLVFLLSGFVLGIPMFAEAVFYLLLPLAKAMWMKSRRHYLLLVLSIVAGATMTHSLVPPTPGPLFVADAMGIGLALMMRQGLIVGLVAALSGYAYALWADARWSIPLRLSAGISSDSLSHNISMAEHEIKDKLPSLFFSLLPILLPVVLISTDSLIDSFSWDLPPWFVAAVHAVGDKNIALTLSAVCAIGLLVFQSSGNQRGTQVRKSIHDAVIEAGEIILVIAAGGALGSTLRQAGMSELASAFVPEATLLFLPMAWGITAIVRIAQGSATVAMITAVGIIAPIALAEDLSYHPVYVAIAIGCGSKVGMWMNDSGFWVISKLSGMNEMETLRTASVMVFIEGCVGLVVTLLLATLWPML
;
A
#
# COMPACT_ATOMS: atom_id res chain seq x y z
N MET A 1 10.51 -8.95 -27.72
CA MET A 1 11.55 -8.86 -26.67
C MET A 1 11.10 -9.70 -25.49
N SER A 2 11.98 -10.39 -24.76
CA SER A 2 11.52 -11.17 -23.60
C SER A 2 10.98 -10.23 -22.51
N PRO A 3 9.97 -10.66 -21.72
CA PRO A 3 9.41 -9.83 -20.65
C PRO A 3 10.47 -9.40 -19.62
N LEU A 4 11.55 -10.18 -19.47
CA LEU A 4 12.63 -9.90 -18.52
C LEU A 4 13.41 -8.65 -18.89
N TRP A 5 13.72 -8.49 -20.18
CA TRP A 5 14.38 -7.27 -20.66
C TRP A 5 13.48 -6.06 -20.54
N ILE A 6 12.16 -6.21 -20.74
CA ILE A 6 11.19 -5.13 -20.54
C ILE A 6 11.19 -4.68 -19.08
N LEU A 7 11.22 -5.61 -18.12
CA LEU A 7 11.34 -5.30 -16.69
C LEU A 7 12.65 -4.57 -16.39
N LEU A 8 13.80 -5.11 -16.83
CA LEU A 8 15.10 -4.51 -16.55
C LEU A 8 15.19 -3.08 -17.10
N ILE A 9 14.65 -2.84 -18.30
CA ILE A 9 14.56 -1.50 -18.88
C ILE A 9 13.67 -0.59 -18.03
N ALA A 10 12.49 -1.06 -17.62
CA ALA A 10 11.60 -0.29 -16.75
C ALA A 10 12.30 0.09 -15.43
N LEU A 11 12.98 -0.86 -14.79
CA LEU A 11 13.73 -0.65 -13.56
C LEU A 11 14.87 0.34 -13.77
N CYS A 12 15.64 0.20 -14.86
CA CYS A 12 16.70 1.13 -15.23
C CYS A 12 16.18 2.55 -15.49
N ILE A 13 14.99 2.70 -16.09
CA ILE A 13 14.38 4.02 -16.32
C ILE A 13 13.94 4.65 -15.01
N VAL A 14 13.29 3.89 -14.13
CA VAL A 14 12.85 4.41 -12.83
C VAL A 14 14.06 4.79 -11.98
N ILE A 15 15.02 3.86 -11.81
CA ILE A 15 16.23 4.09 -11.01
C ILE A 15 17.10 5.20 -11.64
N GLY A 16 17.36 5.14 -12.94
CA GLY A 16 18.18 6.13 -13.65
C GLY A 16 17.52 7.50 -13.73
N GLY A 17 16.20 7.55 -13.92
CA GLY A 17 15.42 8.79 -13.93
C GLY A 17 15.50 9.51 -12.59
N VAL A 18 15.42 8.78 -11.47
CA VAL A 18 15.52 9.38 -10.14
C VAL A 18 16.97 9.70 -9.77
N LEU A 19 17.91 8.76 -9.93
CA LEU A 19 19.29 8.94 -9.47
C LEU A 19 20.14 9.83 -10.38
N VAL A 20 20.08 9.60 -11.69
CA VAL A 20 20.96 10.26 -12.66
C VAL A 20 20.36 11.57 -13.12
N LEU A 21 19.07 11.56 -13.48
CA LEU A 21 18.39 12.74 -14.03
C LEU A 21 17.70 13.60 -12.96
N ARG A 22 17.60 13.12 -11.70
CA ARG A 22 16.91 13.80 -10.58
C ARG A 22 15.48 14.20 -10.93
N LEU A 23 14.79 13.39 -11.72
CA LEU A 23 13.41 13.62 -12.10
C LEU A 23 12.47 13.27 -10.95
N HIS A 24 11.32 13.95 -10.93
CA HIS A 24 10.24 13.65 -9.98
C HIS A 24 9.73 12.22 -10.17
N ALA A 25 9.39 11.54 -9.06
CA ALA A 25 8.86 10.18 -9.04
C ALA A 25 7.73 9.96 -10.07
N PHE A 26 6.73 10.85 -10.07
CA PHE A 26 5.62 10.85 -11.02
C PHE A 26 6.10 10.72 -12.48
N LEU A 27 7.04 11.59 -12.87
CA LEU A 27 7.52 11.66 -14.24
C LEU A 27 8.29 10.40 -14.62
N THR A 28 9.14 9.89 -13.71
CA THR A 28 9.91 8.66 -13.94
C THR A 28 9.03 7.42 -14.11
N LEU A 29 8.01 7.26 -13.27
CA LEU A 29 7.06 6.15 -13.36
C LEU A 29 6.22 6.24 -14.63
N LEU A 30 5.77 7.44 -14.98
CA LEU A 30 4.98 7.67 -16.19
C LEU A 30 5.81 7.38 -17.45
N PHE A 31 7.05 7.87 -17.52
CA PHE A 31 7.95 7.56 -18.62
C PHE A 31 8.25 6.07 -18.73
N ALA A 32 8.51 5.40 -17.60
CA ALA A 32 8.70 3.94 -17.60
C ALA A 32 7.46 3.23 -18.14
N ALA A 33 6.25 3.65 -17.76
CA ALA A 33 5.00 3.08 -18.26
C ALA A 33 4.87 3.24 -19.78
N PHE A 34 5.19 4.41 -20.32
CA PHE A 34 5.19 4.68 -21.76
C PHE A 34 6.20 3.81 -22.52
N ILE A 35 7.42 3.69 -22.00
CA ILE A 35 8.47 2.87 -22.64
C ILE A 35 8.10 1.40 -22.60
N VAL A 36 7.61 0.88 -21.47
CA VAL A 36 7.12 -0.51 -21.37
C VAL A 36 5.99 -0.76 -22.36
N ALA A 37 5.02 0.15 -22.44
CA ALA A 37 3.92 0.03 -23.39
C ALA A 37 4.40 0.05 -24.85
N ALA A 38 5.39 0.89 -25.18
CA ALA A 38 5.99 0.95 -26.51
C ALA A 38 6.80 -0.31 -26.87
N LEU A 39 7.45 -0.93 -25.90
CA LEU A 39 8.24 -2.16 -26.08
C LEU A 39 7.36 -3.43 -26.09
N THR A 40 6.09 -3.33 -25.69
CA THR A 40 5.13 -4.43 -25.71
C THR A 40 4.63 -4.65 -27.13
N SER A 41 4.83 -5.85 -27.68
CA SER A 41 4.33 -6.19 -29.02
C SER A 41 2.81 -6.39 -29.02
N SER A 42 2.15 -6.09 -30.15
CA SER A 42 0.72 -6.36 -30.33
C SER A 42 0.37 -7.84 -30.13
N ALA A 43 1.30 -8.76 -30.45
CA ALA A 43 1.13 -10.18 -30.21
C ALA A 43 1.07 -10.52 -28.71
N THR A 44 1.98 -9.97 -27.90
CA THR A 44 1.96 -10.15 -26.44
C THR A 44 0.71 -9.52 -25.83
N MET A 45 0.33 -8.33 -26.29
CA MET A 45 -0.89 -7.65 -25.84
C MET A 45 -2.15 -8.45 -26.17
N TYR A 46 -2.22 -9.03 -27.38
CA TYR A 46 -3.33 -9.90 -27.77
C TYR A 46 -3.41 -11.15 -26.90
N ARG A 47 -2.28 -11.79 -26.58
CA ARG A 47 -2.23 -12.93 -25.65
C ARG A 47 -2.71 -12.53 -24.25
N TYR A 48 -2.29 -11.36 -23.77
CA TYR A 48 -2.76 -10.81 -22.50
C TYR A 48 -4.29 -10.58 -22.50
N GLU A 49 -4.84 -9.95 -23.53
CA GLU A 49 -6.27 -9.67 -23.64
C GLU A 49 -7.10 -10.95 -23.75
N ILE A 50 -6.63 -11.95 -24.51
CA ILE A 50 -7.27 -13.28 -24.54
C ILE A 50 -7.27 -13.85 -23.13
N ARG A 51 -6.12 -13.93 -22.46
CA ARG A 51 -6.02 -14.53 -21.12
C ARG A 51 -6.87 -13.81 -20.09
N ASN A 52 -6.93 -12.48 -20.16
CA ASN A 52 -7.73 -11.70 -19.24
C ASN A 52 -9.24 -11.88 -19.48
N ARG A 53 -9.64 -12.32 -20.68
CA ARG A 53 -11.03 -12.53 -21.11
C ARG A 53 -11.44 -14.00 -21.20
N SER A 54 -10.50 -14.94 -21.15
CA SER A 54 -10.74 -16.39 -21.25
C SER A 54 -10.89 -17.07 -19.89
N SER A 55 -11.52 -18.25 -19.92
CA SER A 55 -11.60 -19.21 -18.82
C SER A 55 -10.76 -20.44 -19.20
N GLN A 56 -10.08 -21.08 -18.25
CA GLN A 56 -9.08 -22.12 -18.57
C GLN A 56 -9.60 -23.53 -18.43
N ILE A 57 -9.20 -24.42 -19.35
CA ILE A 57 -9.50 -25.85 -19.28
C ILE A 57 -8.63 -26.52 -18.20
N VAL A 58 -9.28 -27.10 -17.18
CA VAL A 58 -8.64 -27.76 -16.04
C VAL A 58 -8.52 -29.25 -16.23
N SER A 59 -9.55 -29.90 -16.77
CA SER A 59 -9.54 -31.34 -17.00
C SER A 59 -10.33 -31.73 -18.23
N ILE A 60 -9.92 -32.82 -18.86
CA ILE A 60 -10.56 -33.38 -20.04
C ILE A 60 -10.95 -34.81 -19.67
N ASN A 61 -12.20 -35.18 -19.93
CA ASN A 61 -12.69 -36.52 -19.66
C ASN A 61 -11.97 -37.53 -20.60
N PRO A 62 -11.68 -38.78 -20.19
CA PRO A 62 -10.91 -39.72 -20.99
C PRO A 62 -11.48 -40.01 -22.38
N ASP A 63 -12.81 -39.88 -22.53
CA ASP A 63 -13.53 -40.08 -23.79
C ASP A 63 -13.47 -38.86 -24.74
N CYS A 64 -12.75 -37.79 -24.36
CA CYS A 64 -12.64 -36.51 -25.08
C CYS A 64 -14.00 -35.87 -25.46
N SER A 65 -15.08 -36.25 -24.79
CA SER A 65 -16.44 -35.77 -25.09
C SER A 65 -16.83 -34.54 -24.26
N SER A 66 -16.25 -34.39 -23.07
CA SER A 66 -16.50 -33.26 -22.16
C SER A 66 -15.22 -32.71 -21.56
N VAL A 67 -15.22 -31.40 -21.33
CA VAL A 67 -14.13 -30.61 -20.79
C VAL A 67 -14.63 -29.86 -19.57
N THR A 68 -13.79 -29.81 -18.55
CA THR A 68 -14.03 -29.06 -17.31
C THR A 68 -13.25 -27.75 -17.39
N VAL A 69 -13.95 -26.63 -17.34
CA VAL A 69 -13.40 -25.27 -17.44
C VAL A 69 -13.49 -24.60 -16.07
N SER A 70 -12.37 -24.08 -15.58
CA SER A 70 -12.38 -23.19 -14.41
C SER A 70 -12.86 -21.82 -14.83
N ASP A 71 -13.97 -21.38 -14.25
CA ASP A 71 -14.58 -20.08 -14.53
C ASP A 71 -14.71 -19.24 -13.25
N PRO A 72 -13.57 -18.84 -12.66
CA PRO A 72 -13.58 -18.09 -11.40
C PRO A 72 -14.25 -16.72 -11.54
N LYS A 73 -14.45 -16.22 -12.77
CA LYS A 73 -15.09 -14.94 -13.07
C LYS A 73 -16.55 -15.07 -13.51
N ARG A 74 -17.13 -16.28 -13.52
CA ARG A 74 -18.53 -16.58 -13.91
C ARG A 74 -18.93 -15.96 -15.25
N ARG A 75 -18.09 -16.11 -16.26
CA ARG A 75 -18.28 -15.54 -17.60
C ARG A 75 -18.93 -16.52 -18.58
N LEU A 76 -19.07 -17.78 -18.17
CA LEU A 76 -19.64 -18.83 -18.98
C LEU A 76 -21.17 -18.89 -18.79
N GLU A 77 -21.87 -18.88 -19.91
CA GLU A 77 -23.33 -19.00 -19.99
C GLU A 77 -23.69 -20.33 -20.65
N VAL A 78 -24.69 -21.01 -20.10
CA VAL A 78 -25.17 -22.30 -20.61
C VAL A 78 -25.76 -22.13 -22.00
N GLY A 79 -25.38 -23.00 -22.94
CA GLY A 79 -25.88 -22.96 -24.32
C GLY A 79 -25.14 -22.00 -25.28
N THR A 80 -24.18 -21.23 -24.80
CA THR A 80 -23.34 -20.36 -25.63
C THR A 80 -22.17 -21.15 -26.23
N ILE A 81 -21.86 -20.89 -27.51
CA ILE A 81 -20.72 -21.50 -28.21
C ILE A 81 -19.46 -20.71 -27.86
N TYR A 82 -18.44 -21.41 -27.39
CA TYR A 82 -17.13 -20.86 -27.09
C TYR A 82 -16.06 -21.48 -28.00
N ASP A 83 -15.10 -20.65 -28.38
CA ASP A 83 -13.91 -21.04 -29.13
C ASP A 83 -12.78 -21.41 -28.15
N VAL A 84 -12.10 -22.53 -28.39
CA VAL A 84 -10.92 -22.96 -27.62
C VAL A 84 -9.64 -22.43 -28.28
N TYR A 85 -8.75 -21.81 -27.50
CA TYR A 85 -7.49 -21.21 -27.94
C TYR A 85 -6.31 -21.93 -27.32
N THR A 86 -5.45 -22.49 -28.17
CA THR A 86 -4.13 -22.98 -27.78
C THR A 86 -3.08 -21.88 -27.95
N LEU A 87 -2.46 -21.45 -26.85
CA LEU A 87 -1.39 -20.45 -26.83
C LEU A 87 -0.03 -21.09 -27.14
N THR A 88 0.16 -21.65 -28.35
CA THR A 88 1.49 -22.07 -28.81
C THR A 88 2.30 -20.85 -29.28
N GLY A 89 3.58 -20.76 -28.87
CA GLY A 89 4.43 -19.58 -28.92
C GLY A 89 4.70 -18.89 -30.28
N SER A 90 4.12 -19.31 -31.41
CA SER A 90 4.20 -18.60 -32.69
C SER A 90 3.07 -17.59 -32.87
N ASP A 91 3.26 -16.60 -33.74
CA ASP A 91 2.31 -15.52 -34.10
C ASP A 91 1.05 -16.01 -34.86
N SER A 92 0.60 -17.25 -34.62
CA SER A 92 -0.53 -17.87 -35.31
C SER A 92 -1.46 -18.55 -34.30
N PRO A 93 -2.60 -17.95 -33.93
CA PRO A 93 -3.59 -18.58 -33.09
C PRO A 93 -4.66 -19.22 -33.97
N PHE A 94 -4.50 -20.48 -34.38
CA PHE A 94 -5.58 -21.21 -35.05
C PHE A 94 -5.56 -22.70 -34.71
N LYS A 95 -6.38 -23.08 -33.73
CA LYS A 95 -7.00 -24.41 -33.60
C LYS A 95 -8.40 -24.14 -33.04
N SER A 96 -9.46 -24.53 -33.74
CA SER A 96 -10.84 -24.18 -33.35
C SER A 96 -11.63 -25.44 -33.04
N ALA A 97 -11.90 -25.65 -31.75
CA ALA A 97 -12.93 -26.56 -31.27
C ALA A 97 -14.07 -25.71 -30.69
N GLU A 98 -15.30 -25.99 -31.13
CA GLU A 98 -16.50 -25.35 -30.58
C GLU A 98 -16.95 -26.14 -29.34
N VAL A 99 -17.06 -25.44 -28.22
CA VAL A 99 -17.45 -26.02 -26.94
C VAL A 99 -18.71 -25.32 -26.43
N THR A 100 -19.72 -26.10 -26.08
CA THR A 100 -20.97 -25.59 -25.49
C THR A 100 -21.03 -25.95 -24.03
N VAL A 101 -21.28 -24.94 -23.20
CA VAL A 101 -21.42 -25.12 -21.76
C VAL A 101 -22.73 -25.82 -21.48
N VAL A 102 -22.67 -26.98 -20.82
CA VAL A 102 -23.84 -27.84 -20.53
C VAL A 102 -24.29 -27.65 -19.08
N SER A 103 -23.37 -27.41 -18.15
CA SER A 103 -23.71 -27.17 -16.74
C SER A 103 -22.70 -26.26 -16.04
N LEU A 104 -23.19 -25.40 -15.16
CA LEU A 104 -22.38 -24.56 -14.27
C LEU A 104 -22.27 -25.22 -12.88
N GLY A 105 -21.08 -25.20 -12.28
CA GLY A 105 -20.84 -25.69 -10.93
C GLY A 105 -21.45 -24.79 -9.85
N THR A 106 -21.64 -25.37 -8.67
CA THR A 106 -22.18 -24.71 -7.47
C THR A 106 -21.22 -23.67 -6.88
N ASP A 107 -21.74 -22.73 -6.07
CA ASP A 107 -21.01 -21.56 -5.54
C ASP A 107 -19.66 -21.87 -4.85
N GLU A 108 -19.50 -23.06 -4.25
CA GLU A 108 -18.26 -23.48 -3.57
C GLU A 108 -17.13 -23.95 -4.52
N ARG A 109 -17.43 -24.25 -5.79
CA ARG A 109 -16.44 -24.63 -6.82
C ARG A 109 -16.86 -24.04 -8.18
N PRO A 110 -16.32 -22.88 -8.60
CA PRO A 110 -16.71 -22.17 -9.82
C PRO A 110 -16.13 -22.85 -11.07
N VAL A 111 -16.65 -24.04 -11.36
CA VAL A 111 -16.19 -24.92 -12.42
C VAL A 111 -17.36 -25.17 -13.36
N ALA A 112 -17.21 -24.86 -14.63
CA ALA A 112 -18.20 -25.14 -15.66
C ALA A 112 -17.84 -26.42 -16.40
N THR A 113 -18.82 -27.30 -16.62
CA THR A 113 -18.65 -28.47 -17.50
C THR A 113 -19.20 -28.13 -18.87
N ALA A 114 -18.38 -28.36 -19.89
CA ALA A 114 -18.69 -28.02 -21.26
C ALA A 114 -18.45 -29.22 -22.19
N THR A 115 -19.30 -29.39 -23.20
CA THR A 115 -19.25 -30.49 -24.16
C THR A 115 -18.70 -29.98 -25.48
N ILE A 116 -17.81 -30.75 -26.11
CA ILE A 116 -17.22 -30.40 -27.40
C ILE A 116 -18.24 -30.74 -28.49
N LEU A 117 -18.75 -29.72 -29.21
CA LEU A 117 -19.79 -29.91 -30.22
C LEU A 117 -19.23 -30.24 -31.61
N GLN A 118 -18.09 -29.67 -31.99
CA GLN A 118 -17.49 -29.92 -33.29
C GLN A 118 -15.99 -29.62 -33.27
N ASN A 119 -15.18 -30.61 -33.65
CA ASN A 119 -13.75 -30.42 -33.88
C ASN A 119 -13.53 -30.04 -35.35
N LYS A 120 -13.44 -28.74 -35.65
CA LYS A 120 -13.25 -28.26 -37.04
C LYS A 120 -11.79 -28.40 -37.52
N SER A 121 -10.86 -28.72 -36.63
CA SER A 121 -9.45 -29.00 -36.92
C SER A 121 -9.06 -30.32 -36.24
N GLU A 122 -8.31 -31.24 -36.88
CA GLU A 122 -7.96 -32.59 -36.39
C GLU A 122 -7.21 -32.69 -35.03
N LEU A 123 -7.14 -31.64 -34.23
CA LEU A 123 -6.43 -31.61 -32.94
C LEU A 123 -7.40 -31.69 -31.76
N SER A 124 -7.09 -32.56 -30.81
CA SER A 124 -7.80 -32.67 -29.53
C SER A 124 -7.41 -31.49 -28.63
N PRO A 125 -8.35 -30.87 -27.88
CA PRO A 125 -8.03 -29.84 -26.90
C PRO A 125 -7.09 -30.38 -25.82
N SER A 126 -6.31 -29.49 -25.21
CA SER A 126 -5.30 -29.80 -24.21
C SER A 126 -5.55 -29.07 -22.90
N ILE A 127 -5.03 -29.63 -21.80
CA ILE A 127 -5.11 -29.00 -20.48
C ILE A 127 -4.35 -27.67 -20.52
N GLY A 128 -4.99 -26.58 -20.07
CA GLY A 128 -4.45 -25.22 -20.12
C GLY A 128 -4.90 -24.36 -21.31
N ASP A 129 -5.65 -24.93 -22.26
CA ASP A 129 -6.25 -24.16 -23.36
C ASP A 129 -7.32 -23.16 -22.84
N SER A 130 -7.43 -22.02 -23.52
CA SER A 130 -8.28 -20.89 -23.13
C SER A 130 -9.62 -20.91 -23.88
N VAL A 131 -10.73 -20.86 -23.15
CA VAL A 131 -12.10 -20.82 -23.70
C VAL A 131 -12.60 -19.37 -23.72
N ILE A 132 -13.01 -18.85 -24.86
CA ILE A 132 -13.48 -17.46 -25.02
C ILE A 132 -14.51 -17.36 -26.16
N THR A 133 -15.43 -16.40 -26.09
CA THR A 133 -16.39 -16.17 -27.17
C THR A 133 -15.73 -15.49 -28.37
N THR A 134 -16.22 -15.76 -29.58
CA THR A 134 -15.73 -15.11 -30.81
C THR A 134 -15.81 -13.57 -30.71
N GLY A 135 -16.85 -13.04 -30.05
CA GLY A 135 -16.99 -11.60 -29.79
C GLY A 135 -15.92 -11.04 -28.85
N ALA A 136 -15.58 -11.77 -27.78
CA ALA A 136 -14.52 -11.36 -26.85
C ALA A 136 -13.12 -11.49 -27.47
N ALA A 137 -12.91 -12.42 -28.41
CA ALA A 137 -11.68 -12.53 -29.17
C ALA A 137 -11.49 -11.40 -30.19
N ILE A 138 -12.56 -10.96 -30.84
CA ILE A 138 -12.55 -9.76 -31.70
C ILE A 138 -12.27 -8.52 -30.85
N ALA A 139 -12.90 -8.39 -29.68
CA ALA A 139 -12.63 -7.31 -28.74
C ALA A 139 -11.16 -7.33 -28.25
N ALA A 140 -10.60 -8.50 -27.96
CA ALA A 140 -9.19 -8.66 -27.60
C ALA A 140 -8.25 -8.22 -28.74
N LYS A 141 -8.60 -8.53 -29.99
CA LYS A 141 -7.83 -8.08 -31.16
C LYS A 141 -7.90 -6.56 -31.33
N SER A 142 -9.07 -5.96 -31.15
CA SER A 142 -9.24 -4.51 -31.15
C SER A 142 -8.44 -3.84 -30.03
N ALA A 143 -8.50 -4.38 -28.81
CA ALA A 143 -7.76 -3.88 -27.66
C ALA A 143 -6.23 -3.98 -27.86
N SER A 144 -5.76 -5.03 -28.55
CA SER A 144 -4.33 -5.19 -28.88
C SER A 144 -3.78 -4.15 -29.85
N GLN A 145 -4.66 -3.43 -30.57
CA GLN A 145 -4.31 -2.36 -31.49
C GLN A 145 -4.52 -0.95 -30.92
N GLU A 146 -4.83 -0.85 -29.62
CA GLU A 146 -4.97 0.46 -28.99
C GLU A 146 -3.64 1.22 -28.94
N THR A 147 -3.75 2.54 -28.97
CA THR A 147 -2.58 3.41 -28.91
C THR A 147 -1.89 3.28 -27.56
N ILE A 148 -0.56 3.44 -27.57
CA ILE A 148 0.28 3.45 -26.36
C ILE A 148 -0.28 4.44 -25.32
N GLY A 149 -0.70 5.63 -25.77
CA GLY A 149 -1.28 6.66 -24.91
C GLY A 149 -2.55 6.21 -24.20
N LYS A 150 -3.47 5.55 -24.91
CA LYS A 150 -4.71 5.03 -24.33
C LYS A 150 -4.42 3.96 -23.27
N ARG A 151 -3.52 3.02 -23.56
CA ARG A 151 -3.13 1.95 -22.63
C ARG A 151 -2.56 2.48 -21.31
N VAL A 152 -1.67 3.49 -21.38
CA VAL A 152 -1.12 4.14 -20.19
C VAL A 152 -2.20 4.94 -19.45
N ALA A 153 -3.03 5.70 -20.16
CA ALA A 153 -4.10 6.51 -19.58
C ALA A 153 -5.16 5.67 -18.87
N GLU A 154 -5.54 4.50 -19.39
CA GLU A 154 -6.48 3.60 -18.74
C GLU A 154 -5.91 3.00 -17.44
N GLY A 155 -4.66 2.56 -17.44
CA GLY A 155 -3.99 2.07 -16.23
C GLY A 155 -3.85 3.17 -15.17
N PHE A 156 -3.54 4.39 -15.61
CA PHE A 156 -3.49 5.58 -14.77
C PHE A 156 -4.87 5.91 -14.17
N GLY A 157 -5.90 6.01 -15.01
CA GLY A 157 -7.25 6.41 -14.63
C GLY A 157 -7.95 5.41 -13.72
N ARG A 158 -7.78 4.10 -13.98
CA ARG A 158 -8.33 3.04 -13.11
C ARG A 158 -7.74 3.13 -11.70
N THR A 159 -6.43 3.32 -11.60
CA THR A 159 -5.76 3.49 -10.31
C THR A 159 -6.26 4.75 -9.59
N ALA A 160 -6.42 5.87 -10.30
CA ALA A 160 -6.96 7.08 -9.70
C ALA A 160 -8.42 6.90 -9.23
N LEU A 161 -9.22 6.11 -9.96
CA LEU A 161 -10.61 5.78 -9.59
C LEU A 161 -10.66 4.95 -8.30
N ASP A 162 -9.79 3.95 -8.16
CA ASP A 162 -9.86 2.97 -7.07
C ASP A 162 -9.44 3.54 -5.69
N ILE A 163 -8.55 4.53 -5.66
CA ILE A 163 -7.93 5.03 -4.42
C ILE A 163 -7.79 6.57 -4.31
N GLY A 164 -8.08 7.33 -5.36
CA GLY A 164 -7.88 8.79 -5.35
C GLY A 164 -8.69 9.52 -4.27
N ILE A 165 -9.95 9.11 -4.08
CA ILE A 165 -10.83 9.65 -3.02
C ILE A 165 -10.25 9.33 -1.63
N LEU A 166 -9.80 8.09 -1.43
CA LEU A 166 -9.26 7.63 -0.15
C LEU A 166 -8.05 8.46 0.29
N ILE A 167 -7.13 8.73 -0.65
CA ILE A 167 -5.92 9.53 -0.38
C ILE A 167 -6.28 10.98 -0.06
N ALA A 168 -7.18 11.58 -0.84
CA ALA A 168 -7.62 12.95 -0.61
C ALA A 168 -8.29 13.10 0.77
N MET A 169 -9.18 12.17 1.13
CA MET A 169 -9.86 12.19 2.43
C MET A 169 -8.90 11.90 3.59
N ALA A 170 -7.96 10.97 3.43
CA ALA A 170 -6.94 10.69 4.45
C ALA A 170 -6.03 11.90 4.70
N SER A 171 -5.61 12.60 3.64
CA SER A 171 -4.81 13.83 3.76
C SER A 171 -5.58 14.94 4.50
N ILE A 172 -6.85 15.16 4.15
CA ILE A 172 -7.71 16.14 4.81
C ILE A 172 -7.92 15.78 6.28
N LEU A 173 -8.16 14.50 6.57
CA LEU A 173 -8.31 13.98 7.92
C LEU A 173 -7.05 14.28 8.75
N GLY A 174 -5.86 13.93 8.24
CA GLY A 174 -4.59 14.17 8.92
C GLY A 174 -4.31 15.66 9.17
N SER A 175 -4.51 16.50 8.14
CA SER A 175 -4.30 17.96 8.23
C SER A 175 -5.27 18.63 9.21
N CYS A 176 -6.56 18.27 9.17
CA CYS A 176 -7.55 18.84 10.08
C CYS A 176 -7.34 18.36 11.52
N LEU A 177 -7.00 17.08 11.73
CA LEU A 177 -6.68 16.54 13.05
C LEU A 177 -5.49 17.27 13.69
N MET A 178 -4.47 17.58 12.89
CA MET A 178 -3.32 18.37 13.29
C MET A 178 -3.70 19.80 13.64
N ALA A 179 -4.40 20.49 12.74
CA ALA A 179 -4.83 21.87 12.97
C ALA A 179 -5.79 22.00 14.17
N ALA A 180 -6.56 20.96 14.46
CA ALA A 180 -7.49 20.91 15.59
C ALA A 180 -6.82 20.55 16.92
N ARG A 181 -5.49 20.32 16.93
CA ARG A 181 -4.74 19.89 18.11
C ARG A 181 -5.22 18.54 18.67
N GLY A 182 -5.91 17.74 17.84
CA GLY A 182 -6.40 16.43 18.22
C GLY A 182 -5.26 15.45 18.48
N ALA A 183 -4.20 15.54 17.68
CA ALA A 183 -2.99 14.74 17.85
C ALA A 183 -2.27 15.04 19.18
N GLU A 184 -2.20 16.30 19.59
CA GLU A 184 -1.64 16.72 20.90
C GLU A 184 -2.44 16.12 22.06
N ARG A 185 -3.78 16.07 21.95
CA ARG A 185 -4.65 15.45 22.96
C ARG A 185 -4.36 13.96 23.12
N ILE A 186 -4.09 13.25 22.03
CA ILE A 186 -3.78 11.80 22.06
C ILE A 186 -2.47 11.57 22.82
N VAL A 187 -1.42 12.34 22.51
CA VAL A 187 -0.12 12.26 23.20
C VAL A 187 -0.27 12.53 24.68
N PHE A 188 -0.97 13.60 25.04
CA PHE A 188 -1.20 13.98 26.43
C PHE A 188 -1.98 12.90 27.20
N SER A 189 -3.00 12.30 26.56
CA SER A 189 -3.80 11.24 27.19
C SER A 189 -2.98 9.96 27.40
N LEU A 190 -2.14 9.58 26.44
CA LEU A 190 -1.20 8.46 26.60
C LEU A 190 -0.17 8.74 27.70
N GLN A 191 0.30 9.98 27.80
CA GLN A 191 1.21 10.40 28.86
C GLN A 191 0.58 10.30 30.25
N GLN A 192 -0.71 10.63 30.39
CA GLN A 192 -1.46 10.46 31.64
C GLN A 192 -1.68 8.99 31.99
N ALA A 193 -1.98 8.14 31.01
CA ALA A 193 -2.27 6.73 31.22
C ALA A 193 -1.00 5.92 31.57
N ILE A 194 0.11 6.14 30.86
CA ILE A 194 1.35 5.38 31.01
C ILE A 194 2.26 6.00 32.09
N GLY A 195 2.13 7.31 32.32
CA GLY A 195 2.90 8.07 33.29
C GLY A 195 4.18 8.70 32.73
N GLN A 196 4.62 9.79 33.37
CA GLN A 196 5.80 10.58 32.96
C GLN A 196 7.15 9.84 33.09
N GLN A 197 7.18 8.69 33.77
CA GLN A 197 8.43 7.92 33.93
C GLN A 197 8.77 7.08 32.68
N ARG A 198 7.79 6.82 31.81
CA ARG A 198 7.95 5.99 30.60
C ARG A 198 7.74 6.80 29.32
N THR A 199 8.20 8.04 29.32
CA THR A 199 8.01 8.98 28.21
C THR A 199 8.47 8.45 26.84
N PRO A 200 9.60 7.71 26.71
CA PRO A 200 9.95 7.07 25.44
C PRO A 200 8.84 6.16 24.87
N LEU A 201 8.21 5.34 25.70
CA LEU A 201 7.09 4.48 25.28
C LEU A 201 5.84 5.29 24.90
N VAL A 202 5.59 6.40 25.60
CA VAL A 202 4.51 7.33 25.23
C VAL A 202 4.73 7.87 23.82
N PHE A 203 5.95 8.29 23.49
CA PHE A 203 6.29 8.77 22.15
C PHE A 203 6.24 7.68 21.09
N LEU A 204 6.69 6.46 21.41
CA LEU A 204 6.56 5.30 20.52
C LEU A 204 5.11 5.03 20.15
N LEU A 205 4.24 4.88 21.16
CA LEU A 205 2.82 4.57 20.95
C LEU A 205 2.06 5.75 20.34
N SER A 206 2.40 6.98 20.71
CA SER A 206 1.82 8.17 20.07
C SER A 206 2.21 8.24 18.61
N GLY A 207 3.49 8.02 18.27
CA GLY A 207 3.96 7.95 16.90
C GLY A 207 3.24 6.85 16.12
N PHE A 208 3.08 5.68 16.74
CA PHE A 208 2.39 4.53 16.15
C PHE A 208 0.92 4.85 15.83
N VAL A 209 0.15 5.35 16.79
CA VAL A 209 -1.27 5.69 16.59
C VAL A 209 -1.45 6.84 15.60
N LEU A 210 -0.66 7.91 15.72
CA LEU A 210 -0.77 9.08 14.86
C LEU A 210 -0.27 8.81 13.44
N GLY A 211 0.64 7.84 13.27
CA GLY A 211 1.15 7.41 11.95
C GLY A 211 0.13 6.67 11.08
N ILE A 212 -1.02 6.25 11.62
CA ILE A 212 -2.10 5.63 10.85
C ILE A 212 -2.70 6.64 9.84
N PRO A 213 -3.23 7.80 10.27
CA PRO A 213 -3.79 8.78 9.33
C PRO A 213 -2.77 9.79 8.79
N MET A 214 -1.66 10.02 9.50
CA MET A 214 -0.75 11.13 9.19
C MET A 214 0.55 10.66 8.55
N PHE A 215 1.17 11.55 7.77
CA PHE A 215 2.53 11.36 7.28
C PHE A 215 3.52 11.30 8.44
N ALA A 216 4.48 10.38 8.37
CA ALA A 216 5.46 10.18 9.43
C ALA A 216 6.27 11.47 9.73
N GLU A 217 6.54 12.28 8.71
CA GLU A 217 7.21 13.58 8.85
C GLU A 217 6.38 14.59 9.63
N ALA A 218 5.07 14.66 9.36
CA ALA A 218 4.14 15.52 10.10
C ALA A 218 4.00 15.09 11.57
N VAL A 219 3.93 13.78 11.82
CA VAL A 219 3.94 13.23 13.19
C VAL A 219 5.25 13.56 13.90
N PHE A 220 6.39 13.42 13.22
CA PHE A 220 7.69 13.76 13.79
C PHE A 220 7.79 15.25 14.11
N TYR A 221 7.34 16.11 13.20
CA TYR A 221 7.30 17.56 13.40
C TYR A 221 6.45 17.95 14.61
N LEU A 222 5.31 17.27 14.81
CA LEU A 222 4.44 17.48 15.97
C LEU A 222 5.11 17.05 17.28
N LEU A 223 5.64 15.83 17.32
CA LEU A 223 6.08 15.20 18.57
C LEU A 223 7.46 15.70 19.02
N LEU A 224 8.29 16.16 18.10
CA LEU A 224 9.65 16.58 18.41
C LEU A 224 9.72 17.80 19.36
N PRO A 225 8.93 18.88 19.21
CA PRO A 225 8.85 19.95 20.20
C PRO A 225 8.51 19.43 21.60
N LEU A 226 7.59 18.46 21.72
CA LEU A 226 7.23 17.83 22.99
C LEU A 226 8.40 16.98 23.54
N ALA A 227 9.13 16.27 22.68
CA ALA A 227 10.33 15.54 23.11
C ALA A 227 11.43 16.50 23.62
N LYS A 228 11.64 17.63 22.95
CA LYS A 228 12.56 18.69 23.41
C LYS A 228 12.10 19.28 24.74
N ALA A 229 10.80 19.54 24.91
CA ALA A 229 10.20 19.97 26.18
C ALA A 229 10.55 19.01 27.33
N MET A 230 10.30 17.73 27.10
CA MET A 230 10.53 16.70 28.09
C MET A 230 12.02 16.55 28.43
N TRP A 231 12.88 16.66 27.43
CA TRP A 231 14.32 16.65 27.66
C TRP A 231 14.77 17.86 28.47
N MET A 232 14.20 19.05 28.26
CA MET A 232 14.55 20.23 29.08
C MET A 232 14.23 20.03 30.57
N LYS A 233 13.14 19.31 30.88
CA LYS A 233 12.71 18.99 32.25
C LYS A 233 13.50 17.84 32.89
N SER A 234 13.73 16.76 32.14
CA SER A 234 14.37 15.53 32.64
C SER A 234 15.89 15.50 32.47
N ARG A 235 16.42 16.27 31.50
CA ARG A 235 17.83 16.31 31.05
C ARG A 235 18.44 14.95 30.73
N ARG A 236 17.62 13.95 30.38
CA ARG A 236 18.05 12.57 30.10
C ARG A 236 17.50 12.04 28.80
N HIS A 237 18.27 11.17 28.13
CA HIS A 237 17.86 10.31 27.02
C HIS A 237 17.17 11.02 25.84
N TYR A 238 17.73 12.14 25.34
CA TYR A 238 17.15 12.86 24.18
C TYR A 238 17.06 11.99 22.94
N LEU A 239 18.13 11.24 22.64
CA LEU A 239 18.20 10.37 21.47
C LEU A 239 17.13 9.29 21.53
N LEU A 240 16.93 8.68 22.69
CA LEU A 240 15.86 7.72 22.91
C LEU A 240 14.47 8.30 22.61
N LEU A 241 14.18 9.54 23.01
CA LEU A 241 12.89 10.19 22.71
C LEU A 241 12.70 10.38 21.20
N VAL A 242 13.73 10.90 20.51
CA VAL A 242 13.70 11.13 19.06
C VAL A 242 13.51 9.81 18.31
N LEU A 243 14.29 8.78 18.64
CA LEU A 243 14.21 7.48 17.98
C LEU A 243 12.88 6.77 18.30
N SER A 244 12.33 6.92 19.50
CA SER A 244 11.02 6.36 19.83
C SER A 244 9.91 6.94 18.95
N ILE A 245 9.94 8.24 18.67
CA ILE A 245 9.00 8.86 17.73
C ILE A 245 9.15 8.25 16.34
N VAL A 246 10.38 8.18 15.84
CA VAL A 246 10.69 7.67 14.49
C VAL A 246 10.23 6.20 14.35
N ALA A 247 10.52 5.35 15.33
CA ALA A 247 10.16 3.93 15.31
C ALA A 247 8.65 3.72 15.15
N GLY A 248 7.85 4.38 15.98
CA GLY A 248 6.40 4.24 15.95
C GLY A 248 5.77 4.84 14.68
N ALA A 249 6.14 6.09 14.37
CA ALA A 249 5.55 6.84 13.27
C ALA A 249 5.87 6.23 11.91
N THR A 250 7.12 5.83 11.69
CA THR A 250 7.53 5.34 10.37
C THR A 250 6.99 3.94 10.09
N MET A 251 6.96 3.02 11.07
CA MET A 251 6.49 1.66 10.82
C MET A 251 5.00 1.61 10.47
N THR A 252 4.17 2.30 11.23
CA THR A 252 2.72 2.35 10.97
C THR A 252 2.42 2.96 9.62
N HIS A 253 3.11 4.05 9.29
CA HIS A 253 2.94 4.76 8.03
C HIS A 253 3.16 3.88 6.79
N SER A 254 4.03 2.86 6.88
CA SER A 254 4.35 1.98 5.75
C SER A 254 3.72 0.60 5.81
N LEU A 255 2.89 0.30 6.80
CA LEU A 255 2.23 -1.00 6.91
C LEU A 255 0.72 -0.92 7.07
N VAL A 256 0.18 0.18 7.60
CA VAL A 256 -1.22 0.27 7.97
C VAL A 256 -1.95 1.30 7.08
N PRO A 257 -2.89 0.87 6.23
CA PRO A 257 -3.81 1.78 5.56
C PRO A 257 -4.59 2.63 6.57
N PRO A 258 -4.99 3.88 6.26
CA PRO A 258 -5.26 4.45 4.94
C PRO A 258 -4.07 5.16 4.28
N THR A 259 -2.85 5.02 4.82
CA THR A 259 -1.69 5.68 4.22
C THR A 259 -1.49 5.25 2.77
N PRO A 260 -1.06 6.16 1.87
CA PRO A 260 -1.19 5.93 0.43
C PRO A 260 -0.40 4.72 -0.09
N GLY A 261 0.77 4.45 0.47
CA GLY A 261 1.61 3.32 0.08
C GLY A 261 0.97 1.96 0.38
N PRO A 262 0.72 1.62 1.66
CA PRO A 262 0.03 0.39 2.06
C PRO A 262 -1.34 0.23 1.43
N LEU A 263 -2.08 1.34 1.28
CA LEU A 263 -3.38 1.33 0.62
C LEU A 263 -3.27 0.89 -0.85
N PHE A 264 -2.33 1.46 -1.61
CA PHE A 264 -2.12 1.07 -2.99
C PHE A 264 -1.60 -0.37 -3.13
N VAL A 265 -0.70 -0.81 -2.25
CA VAL A 265 -0.21 -2.19 -2.26
C VAL A 265 -1.36 -3.17 -2.01
N ALA A 266 -2.24 -2.89 -1.05
CA ALA A 266 -3.40 -3.71 -0.77
C ALA A 266 -4.34 -3.81 -1.98
N ASP A 267 -4.65 -2.67 -2.61
CA ASP A 267 -5.54 -2.60 -3.77
C ASP A 267 -4.94 -3.30 -5.00
N ALA A 268 -3.66 -3.05 -5.30
CA ALA A 268 -2.96 -3.68 -6.42
C ALA A 268 -2.83 -5.21 -6.28
N MET A 269 -2.89 -5.73 -5.05
CA MET A 269 -2.88 -7.16 -4.74
C MET A 269 -4.27 -7.74 -4.44
N GLY A 270 -5.34 -6.95 -4.54
CA GLY A 270 -6.72 -7.40 -4.28
C GLY A 270 -6.97 -7.82 -2.82
N ILE A 271 -6.21 -7.27 -1.86
CA ILE A 271 -6.32 -7.61 -0.45
C ILE A 271 -7.38 -6.74 0.21
N GLY A 272 -8.29 -7.37 0.96
CA GLY A 272 -9.27 -6.67 1.78
C GLY A 272 -8.63 -5.68 2.76
N LEU A 273 -9.14 -4.45 2.81
CA LEU A 273 -8.56 -3.35 3.58
C LEU A 273 -8.48 -3.65 5.09
N ALA A 274 -9.51 -4.30 5.65
CA ALA A 274 -9.53 -4.72 7.05
C ALA A 274 -8.44 -5.76 7.37
N LEU A 275 -8.20 -6.71 6.46
CA LEU A 275 -7.15 -7.73 6.61
C LEU A 275 -5.77 -7.08 6.58
N MET A 276 -5.54 -6.17 5.64
CA MET A 276 -4.29 -5.41 5.54
C MET A 276 -4.04 -4.58 6.80
N MET A 277 -5.04 -3.85 7.29
CA MET A 277 -4.93 -3.08 8.54
C MET A 277 -4.54 -3.96 9.72
N ARG A 278 -5.19 -5.12 9.89
CA ARG A 278 -4.91 -6.06 10.98
C ARG A 278 -3.47 -6.58 10.93
N GLN A 279 -3.04 -7.09 9.79
CA GLN A 279 -1.69 -7.63 9.63
C GLN A 279 -0.63 -6.53 9.75
N GLY A 280 -0.89 -5.36 9.17
CA GLY A 280 -0.02 -4.20 9.29
C GLY A 280 0.15 -3.73 10.74
N LEU A 281 -0.91 -3.76 11.54
CA LEU A 281 -0.86 -3.37 12.95
C LEU A 281 -0.03 -4.37 13.77
N ILE A 282 -0.22 -5.67 13.55
CA ILE A 282 0.51 -6.73 14.25
C ILE A 282 2.00 -6.67 13.90
N VAL A 283 2.33 -6.75 12.61
CA VAL A 283 3.73 -6.76 12.16
C VAL A 283 4.40 -5.42 12.44
N GLY A 284 3.69 -4.31 12.22
CA GLY A 284 4.18 -2.97 12.49
C GLY A 284 4.49 -2.73 13.97
N LEU A 285 3.66 -3.22 14.88
CA LEU A 285 3.91 -3.07 16.32
C LEU A 285 5.15 -3.85 16.75
N VAL A 286 5.30 -5.10 16.30
CA VAL A 286 6.48 -5.91 16.61
C VAL A 286 7.76 -5.29 16.03
N ALA A 287 7.70 -4.82 14.79
CA ALA A 287 8.82 -4.12 14.16
C ALA A 287 9.16 -2.82 14.90
N ALA A 288 8.17 -1.98 15.25
CA ALA A 288 8.40 -0.74 16.00
C ALA A 288 9.01 -1.00 17.40
N LEU A 289 8.61 -2.09 18.07
CA LEU A 289 9.23 -2.51 19.33
C LEU A 289 10.69 -2.93 19.16
N SER A 290 11.06 -3.51 18.02
CA SER A 290 12.46 -3.81 17.70
C SER A 290 13.29 -2.53 17.47
N GLY A 291 12.71 -1.52 16.82
CA GLY A 291 13.31 -0.19 16.70
C GLY A 291 13.48 0.49 18.05
N TYR A 292 12.49 0.37 18.94
CA TYR A 292 12.59 0.84 20.32
C TYR A 292 13.69 0.14 21.12
N ALA A 293 13.83 -1.18 20.98
CA ALA A 293 14.92 -1.93 21.60
C ALA A 293 16.29 -1.47 21.10
N TYR A 294 16.43 -1.21 19.80
CA TYR A 294 17.63 -0.60 19.23
C TYR A 294 17.85 0.82 19.77
N ALA A 295 16.81 1.63 19.93
CA ALA A 295 16.91 2.98 20.47
C ALA A 295 17.46 2.99 21.91
N LEU A 296 17.06 2.04 22.76
CA LEU A 296 17.63 1.86 24.09
C LEU A 296 19.12 1.56 24.05
N TRP A 297 19.54 0.67 23.15
CA TRP A 297 20.95 0.33 22.95
C TRP A 297 21.76 1.51 22.39
N ALA A 298 21.21 2.23 21.41
CA ALA A 298 21.85 3.36 20.76
C ALA A 298 22.05 4.53 21.74
N ASP A 299 21.04 4.84 22.56
CA ASP A 299 21.11 5.89 23.57
C ASP A 299 22.09 5.56 24.71
N ALA A 300 22.19 4.28 25.10
CA ALA A 300 23.21 3.84 26.07
C ALA A 300 24.65 3.96 25.54
N ARG A 301 24.84 3.94 24.21
CA ARG A 301 26.16 3.93 23.56
C ARG A 301 26.59 5.30 23.03
N TRP A 302 25.63 6.15 22.64
CA TRP A 302 25.87 7.46 22.07
C TRP A 302 25.04 8.53 22.76
N SER A 303 25.71 9.50 23.37
CA SER A 303 25.08 10.70 23.88
C SER A 303 25.08 11.79 22.81
N ILE A 304 23.97 11.94 22.09
CA ILE A 304 23.80 13.05 21.15
C ILE A 304 23.23 14.25 21.92
N PRO A 305 24.00 15.33 22.12
CA PRO A 305 23.50 16.52 22.80
C PRO A 305 22.45 17.21 21.91
N LEU A 306 21.42 17.79 22.54
CA LEU A 306 20.49 18.66 21.84
C LEU A 306 21.26 19.87 21.28
N ARG A 307 21.44 19.92 19.96
CA ARG A 307 21.99 21.09 19.27
C ARG A 307 20.83 22.00 18.90
N LEU A 308 20.70 23.10 19.62
CA LEU A 308 19.76 24.16 19.26
C LEU A 308 20.31 24.87 18.01
N SER A 309 19.45 25.07 17.00
CA SER A 309 19.82 25.84 15.81
C SER A 309 20.22 27.26 16.22
N ALA A 310 21.31 27.78 15.64
CA ALA A 310 21.84 29.11 15.95
C ALA A 310 20.73 30.17 15.80
N GLY A 311 20.38 30.83 16.90
CA GLY A 311 19.32 31.85 16.98
C GLY A 311 18.16 31.53 17.93
N ILE A 312 18.02 30.27 18.39
CA ILE A 312 17.01 29.88 19.39
C ILE A 312 17.69 29.79 20.76
N SER A 313 17.47 30.78 21.63
CA SER A 313 17.95 30.70 23.02
C SER A 313 17.19 29.61 23.79
N SER A 314 17.88 28.88 24.69
CA SER A 314 17.25 27.86 25.54
C SER A 314 16.06 28.39 26.34
N ASP A 315 16.10 29.69 26.67
CA ASP A 315 15.11 30.38 27.49
C ASP A 315 13.87 30.79 26.69
N SER A 316 14.02 31.20 25.42
CA SER A 316 12.88 31.50 24.54
C SER A 316 12.13 30.23 24.11
N LEU A 317 12.86 29.13 23.86
CA LEU A 317 12.25 27.84 23.53
C LEU A 317 11.54 27.22 24.73
N SER A 318 12.15 27.26 25.92
CA SER A 318 11.51 26.76 27.15
C SER A 318 10.30 27.58 27.56
N HIS A 319 10.31 28.91 27.38
CA HIS A 319 9.14 29.75 27.62
C HIS A 319 8.01 29.47 26.62
N ASN A 320 8.30 29.34 25.31
CA ASN A 320 7.30 29.02 24.29
C ASN A 320 6.71 27.61 24.46
N ILE A 321 7.54 26.64 24.89
CA ILE A 321 7.13 25.25 25.10
C ILE A 321 6.40 25.04 26.44
N SER A 322 6.81 25.71 27.53
CA SER A 322 6.11 25.64 28.82
C SER A 322 4.79 26.42 28.80
N MET A 323 4.72 27.54 28.08
CA MET A 323 3.46 28.18 27.76
C MET A 323 2.58 27.27 26.90
N ALA A 324 3.14 26.57 25.90
CA ALA A 324 2.38 25.56 25.17
C ALA A 324 1.89 24.44 26.10
N GLU A 325 2.70 23.92 27.02
CA GLU A 325 2.31 22.88 28.00
C GLU A 325 1.19 23.35 28.96
N HIS A 326 1.16 24.64 29.30
CA HIS A 326 0.10 25.25 30.12
C HIS A 326 -1.17 25.57 29.29
N GLU A 327 -1.03 26.11 28.08
CA GLU A 327 -2.15 26.37 27.15
C GLU A 327 -2.77 25.08 26.57
N ILE A 328 -2.02 23.98 26.52
CA ILE A 328 -2.49 22.62 26.20
C ILE A 328 -3.54 22.17 27.23
N LYS A 329 -3.42 22.56 28.51
CA LYS A 329 -4.31 22.03 29.54
C LYS A 329 -5.75 22.58 29.46
N ASP A 330 -5.91 23.84 29.05
CA ASP A 330 -7.19 24.54 29.09
C ASP A 330 -7.94 24.61 27.74
N LYS A 331 -7.30 24.20 26.63
CA LYS A 331 -7.88 24.31 25.26
C LYS A 331 -7.68 23.09 24.36
N LEU A 332 -7.51 21.88 24.90
CA LEU A 332 -7.50 20.68 24.07
C LEU A 332 -8.91 20.13 23.80
N PRO A 333 -9.17 19.55 22.62
CA PRO A 333 -10.39 18.80 22.38
C PRO A 333 -10.51 17.59 23.30
N SER A 334 -11.71 17.03 23.41
CA SER A 334 -11.91 15.77 24.14
C SER A 334 -11.19 14.60 23.44
N LEU A 335 -10.69 13.63 24.22
CA LEU A 335 -9.99 12.45 23.67
C LEU A 335 -10.89 11.65 22.71
N PHE A 336 -12.17 11.51 23.04
CA PHE A 336 -13.13 10.79 22.19
C PHE A 336 -13.22 11.43 20.80
N PHE A 337 -13.40 12.74 20.73
CA PHE A 337 -13.46 13.44 19.45
C PHE A 337 -12.12 13.45 18.69
N SER A 338 -10.98 13.38 19.38
CA SER A 338 -9.66 13.24 18.73
C SER A 338 -9.40 11.85 18.16
N LEU A 339 -9.85 10.79 18.84
CA LEU A 339 -9.69 9.41 18.37
C LEU A 339 -10.74 9.00 17.35
N LEU A 340 -11.93 9.63 17.36
CA LEU A 340 -13.04 9.29 16.48
C LEU A 340 -12.64 9.28 15.00
N PRO A 341 -12.01 10.33 14.42
CA PRO A 341 -11.59 10.29 13.01
C PRO A 341 -10.62 9.17 12.66
N ILE A 342 -9.82 8.69 13.62
CA ILE A 342 -8.82 7.63 13.40
C ILE A 342 -9.46 6.24 13.47
N LEU A 343 -10.33 6.03 14.45
CA LEU A 343 -10.96 4.74 14.73
C LEU A 343 -12.18 4.48 13.83
N LEU A 344 -12.89 5.53 13.43
CA LEU A 344 -14.11 5.42 12.64
C LEU A 344 -13.94 4.63 11.34
N PRO A 345 -12.94 4.90 10.46
CA PRO A 345 -12.83 4.15 9.22
C PRO A 345 -12.43 2.70 9.48
N VAL A 346 -11.57 2.46 10.49
CA VAL A 346 -11.15 1.11 10.89
C VAL A 346 -12.35 0.29 11.34
N VAL A 347 -13.21 0.84 12.20
CA VAL A 347 -14.40 0.14 12.73
C VAL A 347 -15.42 -0.12 11.62
N LEU A 348 -15.73 0.87 10.80
CA LEU A 348 -16.73 0.74 9.73
C LEU A 348 -16.32 -0.30 8.69
N ILE A 349 -15.10 -0.21 8.17
CA ILE A 349 -14.58 -1.13 7.15
C ILE A 349 -14.43 -2.55 7.73
N SER A 350 -13.98 -2.68 8.98
CA SER A 350 -13.85 -3.99 9.61
C SER A 350 -15.19 -4.65 9.87
N THR A 351 -16.21 -3.87 10.25
CA THR A 351 -17.56 -4.41 10.51
C THR A 351 -18.18 -4.95 9.22
N ASP A 352 -18.04 -4.22 8.11
CA ASP A 352 -18.47 -4.64 6.78
C ASP A 352 -17.83 -5.96 6.36
N SER A 353 -16.51 -6.04 6.44
CA SER A 353 -15.77 -7.27 6.12
C SER A 353 -16.16 -8.46 7.00
N LEU A 354 -16.56 -8.23 8.26
CA LEU A 354 -17.00 -9.29 9.17
C LEU A 354 -18.39 -9.83 8.79
N ILE A 355 -19.31 -8.97 8.38
CA ILE A 355 -20.66 -9.39 7.93
C ILE A 355 -20.54 -10.29 6.70
N ASP A 356 -19.71 -9.90 5.73
CA ASP A 356 -19.44 -10.70 4.53
C ASP A 356 -18.81 -12.06 4.85
N SER A 357 -17.88 -12.09 5.80
CA SER A 357 -17.13 -13.30 6.13
C SER A 357 -17.95 -14.34 6.89
N PHE A 358 -18.86 -13.89 7.76
CA PHE A 358 -19.56 -14.78 8.70
C PHE A 358 -21.04 -15.02 8.38
N SER A 359 -21.58 -14.41 7.31
CA SER A 359 -22.97 -14.61 6.83
C SER A 359 -24.00 -14.70 7.95
N TRP A 360 -23.92 -13.76 8.91
CA TRP A 360 -24.86 -13.70 10.03
C TRP A 360 -26.29 -13.43 9.57
N ASP A 361 -27.26 -14.07 10.22
CA ASP A 361 -28.69 -13.88 9.94
C ASP A 361 -29.17 -12.56 10.56
N LEU A 362 -28.89 -11.47 9.84
CA LEU A 362 -29.18 -10.09 10.24
C LEU A 362 -30.31 -9.51 9.37
N PRO A 363 -31.11 -8.56 9.90
CA PRO A 363 -32.15 -7.89 9.12
C PRO A 363 -31.58 -7.25 7.83
N PRO A 364 -32.23 -7.40 6.66
CA PRO A 364 -31.69 -6.91 5.38
C PRO A 364 -31.38 -5.40 5.36
N TRP A 365 -32.19 -4.60 6.05
CA TRP A 365 -31.97 -3.16 6.17
C TRP A 365 -30.69 -2.82 6.94
N PHE A 366 -30.31 -3.64 7.92
CA PHE A 366 -29.11 -3.46 8.72
C PHE A 366 -27.88 -3.82 7.92
N VAL A 367 -27.91 -4.95 7.19
CA VAL A 367 -26.85 -5.37 6.28
C VAL A 367 -26.61 -4.30 5.20
N ALA A 368 -27.67 -3.80 4.56
CA ALA A 368 -27.57 -2.73 3.58
C ALA A 368 -26.99 -1.43 4.17
N ALA A 369 -27.36 -1.07 5.41
CA ALA A 369 -26.80 0.09 6.09
C ALA A 369 -25.31 -0.08 6.41
N VAL A 370 -24.89 -1.27 6.86
CA VAL A 370 -23.48 -1.56 7.13
C VAL A 370 -22.68 -1.54 5.85
N HIS A 371 -23.14 -2.13 4.74
CA HIS A 371 -22.45 -2.03 3.45
C HIS A 371 -22.34 -0.58 2.96
N ALA A 372 -23.40 0.21 3.12
CA ALA A 372 -23.38 1.61 2.70
C ALA A 372 -22.35 2.45 3.48
N VAL A 373 -22.22 2.24 4.79
CA VAL A 373 -21.30 3.02 5.63
C VAL A 373 -19.90 2.38 5.70
N GLY A 374 -19.82 1.08 5.46
CA GLY A 374 -18.63 0.25 5.44
C GLY A 374 -17.77 0.38 4.19
N ASP A 375 -18.37 0.86 3.07
CA ASP A 375 -17.62 1.20 1.86
C ASP A 375 -16.42 2.11 2.21
N LYS A 376 -15.24 1.72 1.70
CA LYS A 376 -13.97 2.38 2.04
C LYS A 376 -13.98 3.88 1.73
N ASN A 377 -14.65 4.32 0.66
CA ASN A 377 -14.72 5.74 0.30
C ASN A 377 -15.65 6.50 1.26
N ILE A 378 -16.80 5.92 1.59
CA ILE A 378 -17.77 6.54 2.51
C ILE A 378 -17.21 6.60 3.93
N ALA A 379 -16.61 5.51 4.43
CA ALA A 379 -16.01 5.43 5.75
C ALA A 379 -14.90 6.48 5.96
N LEU A 380 -13.99 6.63 4.99
CA LEU A 380 -12.93 7.65 5.07
C LEU A 380 -13.46 9.07 4.91
N THR A 381 -14.47 9.28 4.05
CA THR A 381 -15.12 10.59 3.90
C THR A 381 -15.78 11.02 5.20
N LEU A 382 -16.51 10.12 5.86
CA LEU A 382 -17.13 10.40 7.16
C LEU A 382 -16.08 10.73 8.22
N SER A 383 -14.95 10.03 8.20
CA SER A 383 -13.81 10.26 9.10
C SER A 383 -13.16 11.63 8.87
N ALA A 384 -13.00 12.04 7.61
CA ALA A 384 -12.54 13.39 7.26
C ALA A 384 -13.54 14.46 7.69
N VAL A 385 -14.84 14.23 7.55
CA VAL A 385 -15.90 15.13 8.06
C VAL A 385 -15.82 15.27 9.57
N CYS A 386 -15.59 14.18 10.31
CA CYS A 386 -15.38 14.24 11.76
C CYS A 386 -14.14 15.07 12.12
N ALA A 387 -13.03 14.95 11.38
CA ALA A 387 -11.82 15.75 11.60
C ALA A 387 -12.03 17.23 11.30
N ILE A 388 -12.75 17.56 10.22
CA ILE A 388 -13.15 18.94 9.90
C ILE A 388 -14.07 19.50 10.98
N GLY A 389 -15.05 18.72 11.44
CA GLY A 389 -15.94 19.08 12.54
C GLY A 389 -15.16 19.39 13.81
N LEU A 390 -14.20 18.54 14.18
CA LEU A 390 -13.30 18.78 15.30
C LEU A 390 -12.56 20.11 15.18
N LEU A 391 -12.00 20.40 14.00
CA LEU A 391 -11.33 21.68 13.72
C LEU A 391 -12.28 22.87 13.86
N VAL A 392 -13.49 22.77 13.31
CA VAL A 392 -14.52 23.82 13.40
C VAL A 392 -14.89 24.13 14.85
N PHE A 393 -15.07 23.10 15.68
CA PHE A 393 -15.41 23.26 17.09
C PHE A 393 -14.24 23.84 17.90
N GLN A 394 -13.00 23.50 17.54
CA GLN A 394 -11.81 23.98 18.24
C GLN A 394 -11.42 25.42 17.84
N SER A 395 -11.63 25.79 16.57
CA SER A 395 -11.34 27.13 16.08
C SER A 395 -12.37 28.15 16.60
N SER A 396 -11.87 29.26 17.16
CA SER A 396 -12.69 30.34 17.73
C SER A 396 -12.63 31.62 16.90
N GLY A 397 -13.75 32.34 16.83
CA GLY A 397 -13.84 33.69 16.23
C GLY A 397 -13.72 33.75 14.70
N ASN A 398 -13.32 34.91 14.18
CA ASN A 398 -13.24 35.20 12.74
C ASN A 398 -12.21 34.37 11.96
N GLN A 399 -11.30 33.64 12.63
CA GLN A 399 -10.26 32.85 11.98
C GLN A 399 -10.68 31.42 11.62
N ARG A 400 -11.85 30.96 12.10
CA ARG A 400 -12.37 29.60 11.86
C ARG A 400 -12.43 29.23 10.38
N GLY A 401 -13.07 30.07 9.56
CA GLY A 401 -13.22 29.80 8.13
C GLY A 401 -11.86 29.78 7.41
N THR A 402 -10.97 30.69 7.77
CA THR A 402 -9.63 30.79 7.17
C THR A 402 -8.77 29.58 7.51
N GLN A 403 -8.80 29.11 8.76
CA GLN A 403 -8.01 27.96 9.21
C GLN A 403 -8.48 26.67 8.54
N VAL A 404 -9.79 26.40 8.54
CA VAL A 404 -10.38 25.22 7.88
C VAL A 404 -10.05 25.21 6.39
N ARG A 405 -10.25 26.35 5.70
CA ARG A 405 -9.94 26.48 4.28
C ARG A 405 -8.46 26.23 3.99
N LYS A 406 -7.57 26.78 4.82
CA LYS A 406 -6.11 26.58 4.66
C LYS A 406 -5.74 25.11 4.86
N SER A 407 -6.21 24.48 5.93
CA SER A 407 -5.91 23.06 6.22
C SER A 407 -6.39 22.13 5.10
N ILE A 408 -7.59 22.35 4.57
CA ILE A 408 -8.13 21.57 3.45
C ILE A 408 -7.32 21.82 2.17
N HIS A 409 -7.00 23.08 1.86
CA HIS A 409 -6.22 23.44 0.68
C HIS A 409 -4.84 22.78 0.69
N ASP A 410 -4.12 22.91 1.81
CA ASP A 410 -2.76 22.34 1.96
C ASP A 410 -2.81 20.80 1.85
N ALA A 411 -3.83 20.17 2.44
CA ALA A 411 -4.06 18.73 2.32
C ALA A 411 -4.35 18.28 0.88
N VAL A 412 -5.12 19.04 0.11
CA VAL A 412 -5.43 18.72 -1.29
C VAL A 412 -4.20 18.85 -2.19
N ILE A 413 -3.33 19.84 -1.95
CA ILE A 413 -2.05 19.95 -2.68
C ILE A 413 -1.19 18.71 -2.43
N GLU A 414 -1.01 18.33 -1.16
CA GLU A 414 -0.24 17.16 -0.76
C GLU A 414 -0.83 15.86 -1.34
N ALA A 415 -2.15 15.70 -1.26
CA ALA A 415 -2.85 14.55 -1.84
C ALA A 415 -2.70 14.49 -3.37
N GLY A 416 -2.72 15.64 -4.06
CA GLY A 416 -2.61 15.72 -5.51
C GLY A 416 -1.30 15.13 -6.04
N GLU A 417 -0.18 15.46 -5.40
CA GLU A 417 1.13 14.90 -5.76
C GLU A 417 1.15 13.37 -5.57
N ILE A 418 0.62 12.90 -4.46
CA ILE A 418 0.58 11.47 -4.10
C ILE A 418 -0.31 10.69 -5.08
N ILE A 419 -1.50 11.21 -5.40
CA ILE A 419 -2.42 10.59 -6.35
C ILE A 419 -1.77 10.46 -7.73
N LEU A 420 -1.07 11.51 -8.20
CA LEU A 420 -0.36 11.47 -9.48
C LEU A 420 0.72 10.39 -9.50
N VAL A 421 1.54 10.32 -8.45
CA VAL A 421 2.61 9.31 -8.34
C VAL A 421 2.05 7.90 -8.30
N ILE A 422 0.99 7.66 -7.53
CA ILE A 422 0.37 6.34 -7.44
C ILE A 422 -0.29 5.94 -8.76
N ALA A 423 -1.03 6.85 -9.39
CA ALA A 423 -1.65 6.59 -10.68
C ALA A 423 -0.60 6.29 -11.77
N ALA A 424 0.55 6.96 -11.75
CA ALA A 424 1.67 6.63 -12.64
C ALA A 424 2.26 5.24 -12.34
N GLY A 425 2.38 4.86 -11.07
CA GLY A 425 2.81 3.52 -10.66
C GLY A 425 1.82 2.42 -11.07
N GLY A 426 0.52 2.68 -10.96
CA GLY A 426 -0.52 1.77 -11.44
C GLY A 426 -0.55 1.66 -12.97
N ALA A 427 -0.26 2.75 -13.69
CA ALA A 427 -0.05 2.72 -15.13
C ALA A 427 1.14 1.83 -15.52
N LEU A 428 2.28 1.95 -14.83
CA LEU A 428 3.44 1.09 -15.02
C LEU A 428 3.11 -0.39 -14.73
N GLY A 429 2.45 -0.67 -13.60
CA GLY A 429 2.03 -2.04 -13.27
C GLY A 429 1.07 -2.63 -14.31
N SER A 430 0.15 -1.82 -14.84
CA SER A 430 -0.77 -2.22 -15.91
C SER A 430 -0.02 -2.57 -17.20
N THR A 431 0.92 -1.72 -17.63
CA THR A 431 1.69 -1.96 -18.85
C THR A 431 2.66 -3.12 -18.70
N LEU A 432 3.21 -3.38 -17.50
CA LEU A 432 3.99 -4.58 -17.21
C LEU A 432 3.13 -5.85 -17.28
N ARG A 433 1.90 -5.86 -16.75
CA ARG A 433 0.97 -6.99 -16.93
C ARG A 433 0.71 -7.27 -18.40
N GLN A 434 0.43 -6.22 -19.17
CA GLN A 434 0.23 -6.29 -20.61
C GLN A 434 1.46 -6.80 -21.37
N ALA A 435 2.67 -6.55 -20.86
CA ALA A 435 3.93 -7.04 -21.40
C ALA A 435 4.19 -8.53 -21.15
N GLY A 436 3.23 -9.27 -20.58
CA GLY A 436 3.35 -10.71 -20.32
C GLY A 436 4.16 -11.04 -19.08
N MET A 437 4.29 -10.11 -18.14
CA MET A 437 5.14 -10.28 -16.95
C MET A 437 4.72 -11.45 -16.05
N SER A 438 3.42 -11.79 -16.04
CA SER A 438 2.89 -12.96 -15.33
C SER A 438 3.49 -14.29 -15.82
N GLU A 439 4.00 -14.35 -17.06
CA GLU A 439 4.62 -15.59 -17.61
C GLU A 439 6.02 -15.84 -17.08
N LEU A 440 6.68 -14.81 -16.54
CA LEU A 440 7.96 -14.98 -15.87
C LEU A 440 7.81 -15.55 -14.46
N ALA A 441 6.60 -15.55 -13.91
CA ALA A 441 6.34 -16.00 -12.55
C ALA A 441 6.82 -17.44 -12.33
N SER A 442 6.48 -18.35 -13.24
CA SER A 442 6.87 -19.76 -13.16
C SER A 442 8.39 -20.00 -13.31
N ALA A 443 9.15 -19.02 -13.80
CA ALA A 443 10.61 -19.08 -13.92
C ALA A 443 11.34 -18.48 -12.71
N PHE A 444 10.68 -17.60 -11.94
CA PHE A 444 11.26 -16.87 -10.81
C PHE A 444 10.70 -17.24 -9.44
N VAL A 445 9.52 -17.83 -9.37
CA VAL A 445 8.97 -18.39 -8.13
C VAL A 445 9.62 -19.76 -7.95
N PRO A 446 10.55 -19.90 -6.98
CA PRO A 446 11.19 -21.18 -6.72
C PRO A 446 10.13 -22.18 -6.23
N GLU A 447 10.41 -23.48 -6.34
CA GLU A 447 9.63 -24.53 -5.65
C GLU A 447 9.42 -24.21 -4.15
N ALA A 448 10.32 -23.41 -3.55
CA ALA A 448 10.15 -22.78 -2.25
C ALA A 448 9.37 -21.46 -2.34
N THR A 449 8.03 -21.55 -2.32
CA THR A 449 7.07 -20.42 -2.28
C THR A 449 7.40 -19.34 -1.24
N LEU A 450 8.02 -19.70 -0.11
CA LEU A 450 8.42 -18.76 0.95
C LEU A 450 9.55 -17.81 0.54
N LEU A 451 10.42 -18.18 -0.41
CA LEU A 451 11.55 -17.34 -0.84
C LEU A 451 11.08 -16.11 -1.64
N PHE A 452 9.82 -16.13 -2.10
CA PHE A 452 9.19 -14.99 -2.75
C PHE A 452 9.02 -13.79 -1.80
N LEU A 453 8.84 -14.00 -0.49
CA LEU A 453 8.72 -12.90 0.48
C LEU A 453 10.03 -12.08 0.63
N PRO A 454 11.22 -12.70 0.87
CA PRO A 454 12.49 -11.98 0.82
C PRO A 454 12.78 -11.33 -0.53
N MET A 455 12.35 -11.92 -1.63
CA MET A 455 12.50 -11.32 -2.95
C MET A 455 11.67 -10.04 -3.09
N ALA A 456 10.40 -10.07 -2.68
CA ALA A 456 9.51 -8.91 -2.69
C ALA A 456 10.06 -7.78 -1.81
N TRP A 457 10.54 -8.13 -0.61
CA TRP A 457 11.24 -7.22 0.30
C TRP A 457 12.51 -6.64 -0.34
N GLY A 458 13.33 -7.47 -0.96
CA GLY A 458 14.62 -7.08 -1.56
C GLY A 458 14.46 -6.16 -2.77
N ILE A 459 13.50 -6.45 -3.67
CA ILE A 459 13.15 -5.57 -4.78
C ILE A 459 12.72 -4.21 -4.24
N THR A 460 11.85 -4.19 -3.22
CA THR A 460 11.40 -2.93 -2.61
C THR A 460 12.57 -2.17 -1.97
N ALA A 461 13.47 -2.87 -1.28
CA ALA A 461 14.65 -2.27 -0.66
C ALA A 461 15.61 -1.64 -1.68
N ILE A 462 15.84 -2.30 -2.83
CA ILE A 462 16.68 -1.76 -3.92
C ILE A 462 16.07 -0.48 -4.46
N VAL A 463 14.76 -0.50 -4.78
CA VAL A 463 14.07 0.70 -5.27
C VAL A 463 14.11 1.80 -4.22
N ARG A 464 13.90 1.47 -2.94
CA ARG A 464 13.94 2.42 -1.84
C ARG A 464 15.31 3.08 -1.70
N ILE A 465 16.40 2.30 -1.73
CA ILE A 465 17.76 2.85 -1.67
C ILE A 465 17.98 3.81 -2.84
N ALA A 466 17.52 3.48 -4.05
CA ALA A 466 17.66 4.35 -5.21
C ALA A 466 16.81 5.62 -5.11
N GLN A 467 15.55 5.48 -4.70
CA GLN A 467 14.56 6.55 -4.84
C GLN A 467 14.42 7.44 -3.61
N GLY A 468 14.67 6.92 -2.42
CA GLY A 468 14.59 7.70 -1.20
C GLY A 468 13.18 8.01 -0.70
N SER A 469 12.10 7.56 -1.35
CA SER A 469 10.73 7.64 -0.80
C SER A 469 10.14 6.25 -0.53
N ALA A 470 9.63 6.02 0.69
CA ALA A 470 9.08 4.73 1.09
C ALA A 470 7.80 4.42 0.31
N THR A 471 6.91 5.41 0.20
CA THR A 471 5.65 5.32 -0.55
C THR A 471 5.91 4.96 -2.00
N VAL A 472 6.84 5.66 -2.65
CA VAL A 472 7.09 5.41 -4.07
C VAL A 472 7.83 4.10 -4.31
N ALA A 473 8.70 3.67 -3.39
CA ALA A 473 9.32 2.36 -3.46
C ALA A 473 8.28 1.24 -3.40
N MET A 474 7.30 1.32 -2.49
CA MET A 474 6.21 0.35 -2.39
C MET A 474 5.36 0.32 -3.67
N ILE A 475 4.97 1.49 -4.19
CA ILE A 475 4.18 1.63 -5.43
C ILE A 475 4.89 0.98 -6.62
N THR A 476 6.19 1.26 -6.76
CA THR A 476 7.01 0.71 -7.84
C THR A 476 7.16 -0.81 -7.68
N ALA A 477 7.46 -1.27 -6.47
CA ALA A 477 7.69 -2.69 -6.20
C ALA A 477 6.42 -3.52 -6.41
N VAL A 478 5.26 -3.07 -5.92
CA VAL A 478 4.00 -3.80 -6.14
C VAL A 478 3.59 -3.82 -7.61
N GLY A 479 3.89 -2.76 -8.37
CA GLY A 479 3.69 -2.74 -9.82
C GLY A 479 4.46 -3.84 -10.55
N ILE A 480 5.61 -4.25 -10.01
CA ILE A 480 6.45 -5.34 -10.53
C ILE A 480 6.03 -6.70 -9.97
N ILE A 481 5.75 -6.77 -8.66
CA ILE A 481 5.56 -8.02 -7.91
C ILE A 481 4.13 -8.55 -8.03
N ALA A 482 3.11 -7.69 -8.01
CA ALA A 482 1.70 -8.13 -8.03
C ALA A 482 1.34 -8.97 -9.28
N PRO A 483 1.80 -8.64 -10.51
CA PRO A 483 1.56 -9.48 -11.69
C PRO A 483 2.09 -10.92 -11.56
N ILE A 484 3.15 -11.11 -10.76
CA ILE A 484 3.80 -12.39 -10.51
C ILE A 484 3.08 -13.11 -9.36
N ALA A 485 2.87 -12.40 -8.24
CA ALA A 485 2.25 -12.93 -7.04
C ALA A 485 0.81 -13.41 -7.25
N LEU A 486 0.06 -12.76 -8.14
CA LEU A 486 -1.34 -13.10 -8.44
C LEU A 486 -1.50 -14.13 -9.55
N ALA A 487 -0.43 -14.45 -10.27
CA ALA A 487 -0.43 -15.44 -11.33
C ALA A 487 -0.12 -16.86 -10.80
N GLU A 488 0.51 -16.95 -9.64
CA GLU A 488 0.94 -18.19 -9.01
C GLU A 488 0.03 -18.54 -7.84
N ASP A 489 -0.18 -19.84 -7.62
CA ASP A 489 -0.90 -20.35 -6.46
C ASP A 489 0.08 -20.39 -5.26
N LEU A 490 0.20 -19.25 -4.58
CA LEU A 490 1.09 -19.13 -3.43
C LEU A 490 0.57 -20.00 -2.27
N SER A 491 1.48 -20.68 -1.57
CA SER A 491 1.13 -21.49 -0.40
C SER A 491 0.68 -20.67 0.82
N TYR A 492 0.57 -19.35 0.69
CA TYR A 492 0.15 -18.41 1.72
C TYR A 492 -0.61 -17.23 1.11
N HIS A 493 -1.39 -16.55 1.96
CA HIS A 493 -2.23 -15.44 1.56
C HIS A 493 -1.39 -14.25 1.04
N PRO A 494 -1.78 -13.58 -0.07
CA PRO A 494 -1.03 -12.48 -0.69
C PRO A 494 -0.73 -11.29 0.25
N VAL A 495 -1.47 -11.16 1.35
CA VAL A 495 -1.22 -10.13 2.37
C VAL A 495 0.20 -10.18 2.92
N TYR A 496 0.82 -11.35 3.02
CA TYR A 496 2.21 -11.45 3.48
C TYR A 496 3.19 -10.83 2.49
N VAL A 497 2.92 -10.92 1.19
CA VAL A 497 3.72 -10.23 0.17
C VAL A 497 3.56 -8.71 0.32
N ALA A 498 2.34 -8.23 0.54
CA ALA A 498 2.08 -6.81 0.76
C ALA A 498 2.82 -6.26 1.99
N ILE A 499 2.82 -7.00 3.10
CA ILE A 499 3.57 -6.65 4.30
C ILE A 499 5.09 -6.71 4.03
N ALA A 500 5.59 -7.73 3.32
CA ALA A 500 7.01 -7.82 2.95
C ALA A 500 7.47 -6.62 2.12
N ILE A 501 6.65 -6.16 1.16
CA ILE A 501 6.88 -4.92 0.40
C ILE A 501 6.95 -3.73 1.35
N GLY A 502 5.98 -3.57 2.25
CA GLY A 502 5.97 -2.48 3.23
C GLY A 502 7.19 -2.47 4.15
N CYS A 503 7.64 -3.63 4.63
CA CYS A 503 8.87 -3.78 5.40
C CYS A 503 10.13 -3.47 4.57
N GLY A 504 10.16 -3.87 3.29
CA GLY A 504 11.27 -3.58 2.38
C GLY A 504 11.46 -2.08 2.14
N SER A 505 10.38 -1.29 2.21
CA SER A 505 10.42 0.18 2.09
C SER A 505 11.16 0.88 3.25
N LYS A 506 11.51 0.17 4.33
CA LYS A 506 12.26 0.75 5.46
C LYS A 506 13.77 0.74 5.25
N VAL A 507 14.27 -0.07 4.34
CA VAL A 507 15.70 -0.20 4.08
C VAL A 507 16.24 1.06 3.42
N GLY A 508 17.42 1.54 3.84
CA GLY A 508 18.12 2.58 3.10
C GLY A 508 17.49 3.98 3.22
N MET A 509 17.12 4.41 4.43
CA MET A 509 16.86 5.82 4.70
C MET A 509 18.19 6.59 4.74
N TRP A 510 18.54 7.32 3.68
CA TRP A 510 19.80 8.08 3.56
C TRP A 510 19.55 9.42 2.86
N MET A 511 20.59 10.09 2.36
CA MET A 511 20.52 11.49 1.90
C MET A 511 19.54 11.76 0.73
N ASN A 512 19.04 10.74 0.05
CA ASN A 512 18.00 10.90 -0.98
C ASN A 512 16.56 10.89 -0.39
N ASP A 513 16.41 10.71 0.92
CA ASP A 513 15.14 10.62 1.62
C ASP A 513 14.80 11.93 2.34
N SER A 514 13.61 12.47 2.11
CA SER A 514 13.10 13.65 2.82
C SER A 514 13.00 13.42 4.32
N GLY A 515 12.57 12.23 4.73
CA GLY A 515 12.47 11.81 6.13
C GLY A 515 13.83 11.81 6.83
N PHE A 516 14.90 11.43 6.13
CA PHE A 516 16.27 11.51 6.66
C PHE A 516 16.64 12.96 7.02
N TRP A 517 16.35 13.91 6.13
CA TRP A 517 16.64 15.32 6.36
C TRP A 517 15.76 15.95 7.43
N VAL A 518 14.47 15.62 7.45
CA VAL A 518 13.53 16.05 8.49
C VAL A 518 14.00 15.57 9.86
N ILE A 519 14.37 14.29 9.99
CA ILE A 519 14.89 13.73 11.24
C ILE A 519 16.20 14.40 11.62
N SER A 520 17.18 14.48 10.72
CA SER A 520 18.49 15.09 11.00
C SER A 520 18.37 16.56 11.43
N LYS A 521 17.73 17.39 10.61
CA LYS A 521 17.72 18.85 10.80
C LYS A 521 16.89 19.25 12.00
N LEU A 522 15.70 18.69 12.16
CA LEU A 522 14.83 19.09 13.27
C LEU A 522 15.37 18.57 14.60
N SER A 523 15.93 17.36 14.66
CA SER A 523 16.48 16.80 15.91
C SER A 523 17.80 17.46 16.34
N GLY A 524 18.51 18.14 15.43
CA GLY A 524 19.84 18.72 15.69
C GLY A 524 20.99 17.73 15.49
N MET A 525 20.71 16.58 14.89
CA MET A 525 21.69 15.55 14.54
C MET A 525 22.42 15.90 13.26
N ASN A 526 23.71 15.58 13.20
CA ASN A 526 24.44 15.63 11.93
C ASN A 526 24.09 14.40 11.06
N GLU A 527 24.52 14.44 9.80
CA GLU A 527 24.21 13.37 8.82
C GLU A 527 24.75 12.02 9.27
N MET A 528 25.97 11.98 9.82
CA MET A 528 26.61 10.74 10.27
C MET A 528 25.92 10.14 11.50
N GLU A 529 25.48 10.97 12.43
CA GLU A 529 24.68 10.56 13.59
C GLU A 529 23.33 9.99 13.16
N THR A 530 22.68 10.63 12.19
CA THR A 530 21.38 10.19 11.65
C THR A 530 21.53 8.84 10.95
N LEU A 531 22.56 8.69 10.11
CA LEU A 531 22.89 7.42 9.47
C LEU A 531 23.17 6.32 10.49
N ARG A 532 23.92 6.61 11.54
CA ARG A 532 24.31 5.61 12.55
C ARG A 532 23.17 5.21 13.47
N THR A 533 22.12 6.02 13.60
CA THR A 533 21.04 5.78 14.56
C THR A 533 19.72 5.54 13.85
N ALA A 534 19.06 6.59 13.33
CA ALA A 534 17.74 6.49 12.71
C ALA A 534 17.73 5.57 11.48
N SER A 535 18.73 5.66 10.61
CA SER A 535 18.80 4.82 9.39
C SER A 535 19.04 3.34 9.71
N VAL A 536 19.92 3.05 10.68
CA VAL A 536 20.14 1.67 11.16
C VAL A 536 18.90 1.13 11.87
N MET A 537 18.22 1.97 12.65
CA MET A 537 16.98 1.59 13.34
C MET A 537 15.91 1.15 12.35
N VAL A 538 15.56 1.98 11.37
CA VAL A 538 14.52 1.62 10.38
C VAL A 538 14.93 0.42 9.53
N PHE A 539 16.23 0.23 9.27
CA PHE A 539 16.72 -0.98 8.63
C PHE A 539 16.45 -2.23 9.48
N ILE A 540 16.71 -2.17 10.79
CA ILE A 540 16.40 -3.27 11.73
C ILE A 540 14.91 -3.54 11.74
N GLU A 541 14.06 -2.50 11.80
CA GLU A 541 12.61 -2.66 11.77
C GLU A 541 12.12 -3.34 10.49
N GLY A 542 12.70 -2.97 9.33
CA GLY A 542 12.41 -3.61 8.04
C GLY A 542 12.82 -5.07 7.99
N CYS A 543 13.97 -5.43 8.58
CA CYS A 543 14.45 -6.81 8.66
C CYS A 543 13.62 -7.65 9.64
N VAL A 544 13.31 -7.12 10.82
CA VAL A 544 12.47 -7.79 11.81
C VAL A 544 11.06 -7.97 11.27
N GLY A 545 10.51 -6.95 10.60
CA GLY A 545 9.22 -7.04 9.92
C GLY A 545 9.18 -8.17 8.89
N LEU A 546 10.24 -8.35 8.09
CA LEU A 546 10.36 -9.49 7.17
C LEU A 546 10.37 -10.84 7.92
N VAL A 547 11.16 -10.96 8.99
CA VAL A 547 11.22 -12.20 9.80
C VAL A 547 9.87 -12.52 10.41
N VAL A 548 9.18 -11.54 10.98
CA VAL A 548 7.83 -11.74 11.54
C VAL A 548 6.84 -12.13 10.44
N THR A 549 6.95 -11.53 9.26
CA THR A 549 6.11 -11.87 8.10
C THR A 549 6.34 -13.32 7.65
N LEU A 550 7.59 -13.77 7.58
CA LEU A 550 7.94 -15.17 7.29
C LEU A 550 7.36 -16.13 8.34
N LEU A 551 7.47 -15.78 9.62
CA LEU A 551 6.90 -16.57 10.71
C LEU A 551 5.37 -16.65 10.62
N LEU A 552 4.69 -15.53 10.36
CA LEU A 552 3.25 -15.55 10.20
C LEU A 552 2.81 -16.32 8.95
N ALA A 553 3.52 -16.19 7.82
CA ALA A 553 3.22 -16.93 6.60
C ALA A 553 3.44 -18.45 6.75
N THR A 554 4.29 -18.88 7.68
CA THR A 554 4.53 -20.30 7.99
C THR A 554 3.57 -20.86 9.03
N LEU A 555 3.21 -20.07 10.04
CA LEU A 555 2.31 -20.48 11.13
C LEU A 555 0.83 -20.37 10.75
N TRP A 556 0.48 -19.34 9.97
CA TRP A 556 -0.89 -19.05 9.51
C TRP A 556 -0.90 -18.76 8.00
N PRO A 557 -0.50 -19.71 7.13
CA PRO A 557 -0.35 -19.46 5.69
C PRO A 557 -1.60 -18.89 5.05
N MET A 558 -2.79 -19.41 5.35
CA MET A 558 -4.05 -18.97 4.72
C MET A 558 -4.83 -17.91 5.52
N LEU A 559 -4.28 -17.50 6.66
CA LEU A 559 -4.89 -16.69 7.73
C LEU A 559 -6.24 -17.18 8.25
#